data_AF-A0A240UJ67-F1
#
_entry.id   AF-A0A240UJ67-F1
#
_cell.length_a   1.000
_cell.length_b   1.000
_cell.length_c   1.000
_cell.angle_alpha   90.00
_cell.angle_beta   90.00
_cell.angle_gamma   90.00
#
_symmetry.space_group_name_H-M   'P 1'
#
loop_
_entity.id
_entity.type
_entity.pdbx_description
1 polymer ?
#
loop_
_entity_poly.entity_id
_entity_poly.type
_entity_poly.pdbx_seq_one_letter_code
_entity_poly.pdbx_strand_id
1 'polypeptide(L)' 'MLNTSELETLEFYRAQGRKYGVAVSIINQADPKAVAAAKSRQEADHIMKSANSLISVAVQ' A
#
# COMPACT_ATOMS: atom_id res chain seq x y z
N MET A 1 7.29 -7.79 -5.36
CA MET A 1 5.99 -8.50 -5.45
C MET A 1 5.89 -9.39 -4.24
N LEU A 2 4.74 -9.42 -3.57
CA LEU A 2 4.48 -10.35 -2.48
C LEU A 2 4.18 -11.74 -3.06
N ASN A 3 4.66 -12.80 -2.42
CA ASN A 3 4.22 -14.15 -2.72
C ASN A 3 2.81 -14.40 -2.18
N THR A 4 2.20 -15.54 -2.54
CA THR A 4 0.81 -15.85 -2.16
C THR A 4 0.59 -15.82 -0.65
N SER A 5 1.50 -16.40 0.14
CA SER A 5 1.37 -16.44 1.60
C SER A 5 1.53 -15.06 2.24
N GLU A 6 2.44 -14.25 1.71
CA GLU A 6 2.62 -12.86 2.13
C GLU A 6 1.37 -12.01 1.84
N LEU A 7 0.74 -12.24 0.68
CA LEU A 7 -0.51 -11.56 0.31
C LEU A 7 -1.67 -11.97 1.22
N GLU A 8 -1.86 -13.27 1.44
CA GLU A 8 -2.89 -13.80 2.36
C GLU A 8 -2.72 -13.25 3.78
N THR A 9 -1.48 -13.19 4.27
CA THR A 9 -1.15 -12.64 5.58
C THR A 9 -1.51 -11.16 5.65
N LEU A 10 -1.13 -10.39 4.63
CA LEU A 10 -1.46 -8.98 4.54
C LEU A 10 -2.98 -8.75 4.52
N GLU A 11 -3.73 -9.52 3.73
CA GLU A 11 -5.18 -9.42 3.66
C GLU A 11 -5.84 -9.78 4.98
N PHE A 12 -5.37 -10.83 5.66
CA PHE A 12 -5.84 -11.20 7.00
C PHE A 12 -5.69 -10.04 7.98
N TYR A 13 -4.50 -9.44 8.08
CA TYR A 13 -4.28 -8.33 9.02
C TYR A 13 -5.01 -7.04 8.60
N ARG A 14 -5.19 -6.78 7.30
CA ARG A 14 -6.00 -5.64 6.84
C ARG A 14 -7.49 -5.81 7.15
N ALA A 15 -8.03 -7.01 6.99
CA ALA A 15 -9.45 -7.29 7.21
C ALA A 15 -9.79 -7.54 8.69
N GLN A 16 -8.91 -8.24 9.42
CA GLN A 16 -9.19 -8.75 10.77
C GLN A 16 -8.21 -8.28 11.84
N GLY A 17 -7.10 -7.63 11.47
CA GLY A 17 -6.05 -7.24 12.43
C GLY A 17 -6.54 -6.39 13.58
N ARG A 18 -7.56 -5.53 13.34
CA ARG A 18 -8.17 -4.69 14.38
C ARG A 18 -8.69 -5.48 15.58
N LYS A 19 -9.16 -6.73 15.37
CA LYS A 19 -9.62 -7.62 16.45
C LYS A 19 -8.47 -8.07 17.38
N TYR A 20 -7.24 -7.99 16.88
CA TYR A 20 -6.02 -8.39 17.57
C TYR A 20 -5.15 -7.19 17.96
N GLY A 21 -5.70 -5.97 17.94
CA GLY A 21 -4.94 -4.75 18.23
C GLY A 21 -3.93 -4.35 17.13
N VAL A 22 -3.99 -4.98 15.94
CA VAL A 22 -3.05 -4.72 14.85
C VAL A 22 -3.71 -3.89 13.74
N ALA A 23 -3.11 -2.77 13.38
CA ALA A 23 -3.50 -1.98 12.22
C ALA A 23 -2.36 -1.89 11.20
N VAL A 24 -2.59 -2.39 9.99
CA VAL A 24 -1.61 -2.34 8.89
C VAL A 24 -2.07 -1.35 7.82
N SER A 25 -1.19 -0.43 7.44
CA SER A 25 -1.41 0.54 6.36
C SER A 25 -0.26 0.48 5.35
N ILE A 26 -0.60 0.51 4.06
CA ILE A 26 0.36 0.62 2.96
C ILE A 26 0.30 2.04 2.45
N ILE A 27 1.38 2.79 2.63
CA ILE A 27 1.50 4.17 2.20
C ILE A 27 2.40 4.19 0.98
N ASN A 28 1.81 4.40 -0.19
CA ASN A 28 2.58 4.61 -1.41
C ASN A 28 3.20 6.01 -1.35
N GLN A 29 4.54 6.11 -1.48
CA GLN A 29 5.26 7.38 -1.41
C GLN A 29 5.44 8.05 -2.77
N ALA A 30 4.59 7.73 -3.75
CA ALA A 30 4.57 8.46 -5.01
C ALA A 30 4.38 9.95 -4.74
N ASP A 31 5.15 10.78 -5.46
CA ASP A 31 5.00 12.22 -5.37
C ASP A 31 3.56 12.59 -5.76
N PRO A 32 2.75 13.12 -4.83
CA PRO A 32 1.35 13.43 -5.10
C PRO A 32 1.22 14.51 -6.18
N LYS A 33 2.23 15.38 -6.37
CA LYS A 33 2.24 16.37 -7.46
C LYS A 33 2.48 15.71 -8.81
N ALA A 34 3.38 14.72 -8.88
CA ALA A 34 3.63 13.97 -10.10
C ALA A 34 2.41 13.12 -10.51
N VAL A 35 1.75 12.46 -9.54
CA VAL A 35 0.53 11.69 -9.79
C VAL A 35 -0.61 12.61 -10.26
N ALA A 36 -0.78 13.78 -9.64
CA ALA A 36 -1.80 14.75 -10.04
C ALA A 36 -1.52 15.41 -11.41
N ALA A 37 -0.25 15.50 -11.80
CA ALA A 37 0.16 16.05 -13.10
C ALA A 37 0.08 15.02 -14.24
N ALA A 38 -0.18 13.75 -13.94
CA ALA A 38 -0.30 12.70 -14.95
C ALA A 38 -1.44 13.02 -15.92
N LYS A 39 -1.15 12.92 -17.22
CA LYS A 39 -2.10 13.22 -18.30
C LYS A 39 -3.00 12.03 -18.64
N SER A 40 -2.71 10.87 -18.05
CA SER A 40 -3.48 9.66 -18.24
C SER A 40 -3.45 8.77 -17.00
N ARG A 41 -4.46 7.89 -16.89
CA ARG A 41 -4.51 6.89 -15.82
C ARG A 41 -3.33 5.91 -15.87
N GLN A 42 -2.89 5.55 -17.07
CA GLN A 42 -1.73 4.66 -17.26
C GLN A 42 -0.43 5.31 -16.77
N GLU A 43 -0.28 6.62 -16.97
CA GLU A 43 0.86 7.38 -16.46
C GLU A 43 0.81 7.51 -14.93
N ALA A 44 -0.35 7.81 -14.36
CA ALA A 44 -0.54 7.81 -12.90
C ALA A 44 -0.22 6.45 -12.29
N ASP A 45 -0.73 5.36 -12.89
CA ASP A 45 -0.46 3.99 -12.45
C ASP A 45 1.03 3.64 -12.55
N HIS A 46 1.73 4.14 -13.59
CA HIS A 46 3.17 3.95 -13.74
C HIS A 46 3.96 4.68 -12.64
N ILE A 47 3.60 5.93 -12.33
CA ILE A 47 4.21 6.72 -11.24
C ILE A 47 3.98 6.05 -9.88
N MET A 48 2.76 5.55 -9.62
CA MET A 48 2.46 4.84 -8.37
C MET A 48 3.22 3.51 -8.27
N LYS A 49 3.44 2.80 -9.39
CA LYS A 49 4.19 1.53 -9.42
C LYS A 49 5.69 1.71 -9.25
N SER A 50 6.26 2.83 -9.71
CA SER A 50 7.70 3.11 -9.60
C SER A 50 8.09 3.67 -8.24
N ALA A 51 7.13 4.14 -7.45
CA ALA A 51 7.38 4.69 -6.12
C ALA A 51 7.59 3.61 -5.05
N ASN A 52 8.47 3.90 -4.09
CA ASN A 52 8.61 3.10 -2.88
C ASN A 52 7.32 3.14 -2.05
N SER A 53 7.02 2.03 -1.37
CA SER A 53 5.90 1.95 -0.44
C SER A 53 6.41 1.70 0.96
N LEU A 54 5.81 2.39 1.94
CA LEU A 54 6.03 2.14 3.36
C LEU A 54 4.92 1.27 3.91
N ILE A 55 5.31 0.30 4.74
CA ILE A 55 4.39 -0.49 5.54
C ILE A 55 4.40 0.10 6.95
N SER A 56 3.25 0.61 7.38
CA SER A 56 3.06 1.07 8.76
C SER A 56 2.26 0.02 9.51
N VAL A 57 2.82 -0.49 10.60
CA VAL A 57 2.15 -1.42 11.52
C VAL A 57 2.04 -0.74 12.87
N ALA A 58 0.82 -0.61 13.37
CA ALA A 58 0.55 -0.17 14.73
C ALA A 58 -0.01 -1.34 15.54
N VAL A 59 0.53 -1.55 16.74
CA VAL A 59 0.07 -2.56 17.70
C VAL A 59 -0.36 -1.83 18.97
N GLN A 60 -1.56 -2.14 19.44
CA GLN A 60 -2.16 -1.56 20.66
C GLN A 60 -2.21 -2.58 21.79
#